data_AF-A0A412FSA9-F1
#
_entry.id   AF-A0A412FSA9-F1
#
_cell.length_a   1.000
_cell.length_b   1.000
_cell.length_c   1.000
_cell.angle_alpha   90.00
_cell.angle_beta   90.00
_cell.angle_gamma   90.00
#
_symmetry.space_group_name_H-M   'P 1'
#
loop_
_entity.id
_entity.type
_entity.pdbx_description
1 polymer ?
#
loop_
_entity_poly.entity_id
_entity_poly.type
_entity_poly.pdbx_seq_one_letter_code
_entity_poly.pdbx_strand_id
1 'polypeptide(L)' 'MSINFKKLNSQIKPLKPEARHVGYIFIATDKQKRESLVDSIAKPGSKRSLIKVLTYFIKTDENYRAEYSL' A
#
# COMPACT_ATOMS: atom_id res chain seq x y z
N MET A 1 2.04 -2.30 17.69
CA MET A 1 1.78 -1.14 16.82
C MET A 1 0.56 -1.41 15.97
N SER A 2 -0.38 -0.48 15.96
CA SER A 2 -1.63 -0.61 15.20
C SER A 2 -1.49 0.08 13.86
N ILE A 3 -1.93 -0.59 12.79
CA ILE A 3 -1.89 -0.05 11.42
C ILE A 3 -3.25 0.57 11.09
N ASN A 4 -3.23 1.78 10.51
CA ASN A 4 -4.41 2.44 9.96
C ASN A 4 -4.84 1.78 8.64
N PHE A 5 -5.47 0.61 8.74
CA PHE A 5 -5.94 -0.14 7.57
C PHE A 5 -7.01 0.62 6.77
N LYS A 6 -7.74 1.56 7.37
CA LYS A 6 -8.70 2.40 6.65
C LYS A 6 -7.98 3.29 5.65
N LYS A 7 -6.92 3.98 6.08
CA LYS A 7 -6.04 4.78 5.22
C LYS A 7 -5.33 3.92 4.19
N LEU A 8 -4.70 2.81 4.61
CA LEU A 8 -4.01 1.91 3.69
C LEU A 8 -4.92 1.36 2.58
N ASN A 9 -6.15 0.98 2.92
CA ASN A 9 -7.09 0.42 1.95
C ASN A 9 -7.61 1.44 0.93
N SER A 10 -7.63 2.74 1.25
CA SER A 10 -8.13 3.76 0.33
C SER A 10 -7.19 3.97 -0.87
N GLN A 11 -5.90 3.69 -0.67
CA GLN A 11 -4.84 3.77 -1.68
C GLN A 11 -4.67 2.50 -2.51
N ILE A 12 -5.29 1.39 -2.10
CA ILE A 12 -5.22 0.13 -2.86
C ILE A 12 -6.34 0.10 -3.89
N LYS A 13 -5.97 -0.03 -5.16
CA LYS A 13 -6.89 -0.13 -6.31
C LYS A 13 -6.65 -1.44 -7.09
N PRO A 14 -7.66 -1.98 -7.78
CA PRO A 14 -7.44 -3.03 -8.78
C PRO A 14 -6.53 -2.53 -9.92
N LEU A 15 -5.67 -3.38 -10.47
CA LEU A 15 -4.84 -3.02 -11.64
C LEU A 15 -5.66 -2.77 -12.90
N LYS A 16 -6.73 -3.55 -13.08
CA LYS A 16 -7.75 -3.32 -14.09
C LYS A 16 -9.09 -3.23 -13.38
N PRO A 17 -9.90 -2.17 -13.60
CA PRO A 17 -11.19 -2.01 -12.94
C PRO A 17 -12.11 -3.23 -13.12
N GLU A 18 -11.98 -3.85 -14.29
CA GLU A 18 -12.85 -4.90 -14.83
C GLU A 18 -12.42 -6.30 -14.37
N ALA A 19 -11.16 -6.45 -13.96
CA ALA A 19 -10.57 -7.73 -13.61
C ALA A 19 -10.10 -7.72 -12.14
N ARG A 20 -11.08 -7.68 -11.22
CA ARG A 20 -10.83 -7.98 -9.81
C ARG A 20 -10.11 -9.33 -9.74
N HIS A 21 -9.09 -9.44 -8.89
CA HIS A 21 -8.23 -10.63 -8.70
C HIS A 21 -7.06 -10.85 -9.67
N VAL A 22 -6.90 -10.05 -10.74
CA VAL A 22 -5.70 -10.13 -11.60
C VAL A 22 -4.49 -9.44 -10.93
N GLY A 23 -4.76 -8.44 -10.12
CA GLY A 23 -3.76 -7.80 -9.26
C GLY A 23 -4.25 -6.48 -8.71
N TYR A 24 -3.45 -5.95 -7.80
CA TYR A 24 -3.74 -4.71 -7.11
C TYR A 24 -2.52 -3.80 -7.14
N ILE A 25 -2.78 -2.50 -7.15
CA ILE A 25 -1.77 -1.47 -7.02
C ILE A 25 -2.06 -0.65 -5.78
N PHE A 26 -1.01 -0.38 -5.02
CA PHE A 26 -0.99 0.63 -3.99
C PHE A 26 -0.47 1.92 -4.60
N ILE A 27 -1.26 3.00 -4.48
CA ILE A 27 -0.91 4.33 -4.97
C ILE A 27 -0.33 5.15 -3.81
N ALA A 28 0.91 5.60 -3.94
CA ALA A 28 1.53 6.41 -2.89
C ALA A 28 0.86 7.79 -2.75
N THR A 29 0.82 8.30 -1.52
CA THR A 29 0.36 9.66 -1.25
C THR A 29 1.34 10.70 -1.75
N ASP A 30 0.89 11.95 -1.89
CA ASP A 30 1.79 13.06 -2.24
C ASP A 30 2.92 13.25 -1.24
N LYS A 31 2.69 12.93 0.04
CA LYS A 31 3.73 12.93 1.06
C LYS A 31 4.80 11.86 0.76
N GLN A 32 4.38 10.63 0.49
CA GLN A 32 5.29 9.53 0.13
C GLN A 32 6.09 9.81 -1.16
N LYS A 33 5.47 10.47 -2.14
CA LYS A 33 6.15 10.90 -3.38
C LYS A 33 7.19 11.99 -3.13
N ARG A 34 6.83 13.03 -2.35
CA ARG A 34 7.74 14.16 -2.05
C ARG A 34 8.96 13.75 -1.23
N GLU A 35 8.78 12.79 -0.33
CA GLU A 35 9.86 12.30 0.54
C GLU A 35 10.76 11.23 -0.16
N SER A 36 10.58 11.00 -1.48
CA SER A 36 11.37 10.05 -2.30
C SER A 36 11.31 8.58 -1.87
N LEU A 37 10.17 8.14 -1.30
CA LEU A 37 10.10 6.88 -0.55
C LEU A 37 9.53 5.67 -1.30
N VAL A 38 8.79 5.88 -2.40
CA VAL A 38 8.25 4.88 -3.37
C VAL A 38 7.06 5.52 -4.08
N ASP A 39 6.96 5.37 -5.40
CA ASP A 39 5.86 5.94 -6.19
C ASP A 39 4.57 5.13 -6.14
N SER A 40 4.64 3.80 -6.28
CA SER A 40 3.50 2.86 -6.24
C SER A 40 4.00 1.42 -6.21
N ILE A 41 3.23 0.51 -5.60
CA ILE A 41 3.56 -0.92 -5.57
C ILE A 41 2.45 -1.70 -6.26
N ALA A 42 2.76 -2.29 -7.41
CA ALA A 42 1.87 -3.21 -8.09
C ALA A 42 2.19 -4.65 -7.70
N LYS A 43 1.14 -5.46 -7.44
CA LYS A 43 1.28 -6.89 -7.18
C LYS A 43 0.20 -7.68 -7.90
N PRO A 44 0.58 -8.64 -8.77
CA PRO A 44 -0.35 -9.61 -9.33
C PRO A 44 -1.03 -10.46 -8.25
N GLY A 45 -2.24 -10.93 -8.55
CA GLY A 45 -3.00 -11.82 -7.66
C GLY A 45 -3.82 -11.09 -6.60
N SER A 46 -3.91 -11.67 -5.40
CA SER A 46 -4.90 -11.23 -4.41
C SER A 46 -4.52 -9.95 -3.67
N LYS A 47 -5.53 -9.15 -3.29
CA LYS A 47 -5.38 -7.96 -2.44
C LYS A 47 -4.66 -8.28 -1.13
N ARG A 48 -4.94 -9.45 -0.55
CA ARG A 48 -4.30 -9.93 0.69
C ARG A 48 -2.79 -10.07 0.52
N SER A 49 -2.32 -10.52 -0.65
CA SER A 49 -0.89 -10.66 -0.93
C SER A 49 -0.17 -9.30 -0.99
N LEU A 50 -0.82 -8.28 -1.53
CA LEU A 50 -0.32 -6.90 -1.52
C LEU A 50 -0.31 -6.34 -0.09
N ILE A 51 -1.39 -6.54 0.68
CA ILE A 51 -1.45 -6.11 2.08
C ILE A 51 -0.32 -6.74 2.91
N LYS A 52 0.03 -8.01 2.69
CA LYS A 52 1.18 -8.63 3.39
C LYS A 52 2.50 -7.89 3.12
N VAL A 53 2.75 -7.49 1.87
CA VAL A 53 3.94 -6.72 1.48
C VAL A 53 3.93 -5.33 2.12
N LEU A 54 2.80 -4.62 2.04
CA LEU A 54 2.67 -3.29 2.65
C LEU A 54 2.80 -3.36 4.18
N THR A 55 2.27 -4.40 4.81
CA THR A 55 2.41 -4.63 6.26
C THR A 55 3.86 -4.87 6.65
N TYR A 56 4.62 -5.58 5.80
CA TYR A 56 6.06 -5.75 6.01
C TYR A 56 6.76 -4.39 5.99
N PHE A 57 6.54 -3.57 4.95
CA PHE A 57 7.13 -2.23 4.85
C PHE A 57 6.75 -1.33 6.04
N ILE A 58 5.48 -1.29 6.44
CA ILE A 58 5.03 -0.51 7.61
C ILE A 58 5.73 -0.96 8.91
N LYS A 59 6.13 -2.23 9.00
CA LYS A 59 6.86 -2.74 10.16
C LYS A 59 8.36 -2.46 10.10
N THR A 60 8.97 -2.44 8.92
CA THR A 60 10.43 -2.38 8.76
C THR A 60 10.97 -1.01 8.36
N ASP A 61 10.16 -0.17 7.71
CA ASP A 61 10.54 1.15 7.22
C ASP A 61 9.88 2.24 8.08
N GLU A 62 10.68 3.16 8.61
CA GLU A 62 10.22 4.20 9.55
C GLU A 62 9.24 5.19 8.91
N ASN A 63 9.36 5.45 7.61
CA ASN A 63 8.50 6.41 6.94
C ASN A 63 7.14 5.81 6.59
N TYR A 64 7.13 4.57 6.10
CA TYR A 64 5.88 3.80 5.99
C TYR A 64 5.22 3.64 7.35
N ARG A 65 6.01 3.44 8.40
CA ARG A 65 5.50 3.39 9.76
C ARG A 65 4.82 4.69 10.15
N ALA A 66 5.50 5.83 10.01
CA ALA A 66 4.97 7.14 10.38
C ALA A 66 3.71 7.53 9.61
N GLU A 67 3.57 7.08 8.36
CA GLU A 67 2.42 7.42 7.52
C GLU A 67 1.18 6.57 7.82
N TYR A 68 1.37 5.32 8.27
CA TYR A 68 0.30 4.32 8.41
C TYR A 68 0.10 3.78 9.83
N SER A 69 0.83 4.26 10.82
CA SER A 69 0.50 4.04 12.23
C SER A 69 -0.81 4.75 12.60
N LEU A 70 -1.52 4.21 13.60
CA LEU A 70 -2.60 4.93 14.29
C LEU A 70 -2.04 6.06 15.16
#